data_AF-A0A2N0PXS9-F1
#
_entry.id   AF-A0A2N0PXS9-F1
#
_cell.length_a   1.000
_cell.length_b   1.000
_cell.length_c   1.000
_cell.angle_alpha   90.00
_cell.angle_beta   90.00
_cell.angle_gamma   90.00
#
_symmetry.space_group_name_H-M   'P 1'
#
loop_
_entity.id
_entity.type
_entity.pdbx_description
1 polymer ?
#
loop_
_entity_poly.entity_id
_entity_poly.type
_entity_poly.pdbx_seq_one_letter_code
_entity_poly.pdbx_strand_id
1 'polypeptide(L)'
;MVYHNLFGENKILAQKPKPRLIDLILNLTFYGWKNIRNLIINRFENIKDIEYLTMIDLLDNSLPLTLEIYAKLFRYGFYEGYLESIVKIWGLFQRLQRHNYNKAPLIFLSDVFYWTLNEHPIIDILKNYLPIFNDYFVENFHSSLRYQTVESNSDNQIIQKAKIIDIERNDKGFKEAFINTRNTNISKVKLISLEKKVSLFLLSLFDKIYYNIGKTKNNGNETFEFPSFNNRIVNMKVLPLAWSTSNPPAEDKFCDAENCNITDSLSNIVLICGHSYHKECLTIKG
;
A
#
# COMPACT_ATOMS: atom_id res chain seq x y z
N MET A 1 -15.26 -3.65 8.61
CA MET A 1 -16.18 -2.51 8.37
C MET A 1 -16.56 -2.40 6.89
N VAL A 2 -15.65 -2.08 5.96
CA VAL A 2 -15.98 -1.98 4.51
C VAL A 2 -16.61 -3.26 3.95
N TYR A 3 -16.05 -4.44 4.29
CA TYR A 3 -16.60 -5.73 3.84
C TYR A 3 -18.06 -5.92 4.25
N HIS A 4 -18.36 -5.74 5.54
CA HIS A 4 -19.73 -5.88 6.06
C HIS A 4 -20.67 -4.82 5.49
N ASN A 5 -20.20 -3.59 5.31
CA ASN A 5 -20.98 -2.57 4.63
C ASN A 5 -21.34 -3.01 3.20
N LEU A 6 -20.37 -3.50 2.42
CA LEU A 6 -20.57 -3.92 1.03
C LEU A 6 -21.50 -5.13 0.90
N PHE A 7 -21.22 -6.20 1.64
CA PHE A 7 -21.84 -7.52 1.44
C PHE A 7 -22.91 -7.89 2.48
N GLY A 8 -23.08 -7.08 3.52
CA GLY A 8 -24.03 -7.25 4.62
C GLY A 8 -23.36 -7.66 5.94
N GLU A 9 -23.91 -7.18 7.06
CA GLU A 9 -23.39 -7.44 8.42
C GLU A 9 -23.30 -8.94 8.75
N ASN A 10 -24.26 -9.73 8.27
CA ASN A 10 -24.31 -11.18 8.51
C ASN A 10 -23.27 -11.98 7.69
N LYS A 11 -22.50 -11.35 6.80
CA LYS A 11 -21.48 -12.05 6.00
C LYS A 11 -20.16 -12.12 6.77
N ILE A 12 -19.53 -13.29 6.77
CA ILE A 12 -18.24 -13.52 7.42
C ILE A 12 -17.13 -13.44 6.37
N LEU A 13 -16.16 -12.54 6.60
CA LEU A 13 -14.92 -12.54 5.83
C LEU A 13 -14.06 -13.72 6.32
N ALA A 14 -13.77 -14.67 5.42
CA ALA A 14 -12.89 -15.80 5.75
C ALA A 14 -11.51 -15.32 6.23
N GLN A 15 -10.87 -16.07 7.14
CA GLN A 15 -9.52 -15.73 7.63
C GLN A 15 -8.48 -15.60 6.51
N LYS A 16 -8.64 -16.39 5.44
CA LYS A 16 -7.85 -16.30 4.20
C LYS A 16 -8.80 -16.03 3.03
N PRO A 17 -9.18 -14.76 2.79
CA PRO A 17 -10.09 -14.43 1.70
C PRO A 17 -9.44 -14.77 0.35
N LYS A 18 -10.27 -15.10 -0.65
CA LYS A 18 -9.78 -15.32 -2.01
C LYS A 18 -9.11 -14.04 -2.55
N PRO A 19 -7.97 -14.12 -3.26
CA PRO A 19 -7.27 -12.93 -3.78
C PRO A 19 -8.18 -11.97 -4.56
N ARG A 20 -9.10 -12.50 -5.38
CA ARG A 20 -10.08 -11.69 -6.13
C ARG A 20 -11.02 -10.87 -5.25
N LEU A 21 -11.40 -11.40 -4.09
CA LEU A 21 -12.25 -10.68 -3.14
C LEU A 21 -11.47 -9.53 -2.49
N ILE A 22 -10.20 -9.78 -2.14
CA ILE A 22 -9.31 -8.75 -1.59
C ILE A 22 -9.13 -7.64 -2.62
N ASP A 23 -8.76 -8.00 -3.86
CA ASP A 23 -8.57 -7.06 -4.96
C ASP A 23 -9.83 -6.23 -5.24
N LEU A 24 -11.01 -6.86 -5.27
CA LEU A 24 -12.28 -6.15 -5.42
C LEU A 24 -12.50 -5.12 -4.30
N ILE A 25 -12.28 -5.48 -3.04
CA ILE A 25 -12.50 -4.57 -1.90
C ILE A 25 -11.51 -3.41 -1.95
N LEU A 26 -10.23 -3.67 -2.23
CA LEU A 26 -9.20 -2.64 -2.32
C LEU A 26 -9.50 -1.66 -3.46
N ASN A 27 -9.82 -2.15 -4.65
CA ASN A 27 -10.20 -1.30 -5.78
C ASN A 27 -11.45 -0.46 -5.48
N LEU A 28 -12.52 -1.08 -4.95
CA LEU A 28 -13.73 -0.33 -4.58
C LEU A 28 -13.45 0.73 -3.51
N THR A 29 -12.55 0.45 -2.56
CA THR A 29 -12.13 1.42 -1.55
C THR A 29 -11.35 2.57 -2.17
N PHE A 30 -10.43 2.28 -3.09
CA PHE A 30 -9.63 3.28 -3.78
C PHE A 30 -10.50 4.23 -4.61
N TYR A 31 -11.39 3.70 -5.45
CA TYR A 31 -12.30 4.52 -6.24
C TYR A 31 -13.34 5.23 -5.37
N GLY A 32 -13.88 4.54 -4.36
CA GLY A 32 -14.81 5.13 -3.42
C GLY A 32 -14.21 6.32 -2.65
N TRP A 33 -12.94 6.22 -2.26
CA TRP A 33 -12.17 7.31 -1.65
C TRP A 33 -11.94 8.46 -2.65
N LYS A 34 -11.48 8.16 -3.87
CA LYS A 34 -11.22 9.16 -4.91
C LYS A 34 -12.42 10.09 -5.15
N ASN A 35 -13.64 9.55 -5.09
CA ASN A 35 -14.87 10.31 -5.27
C ASN A 35 -15.13 11.36 -4.19
N ILE A 36 -14.66 11.15 -2.96
CA ILE A 36 -14.95 12.01 -1.81
C ILE A 36 -13.72 12.72 -1.27
N ARG A 37 -12.52 12.35 -1.74
CA ARG A 37 -11.22 12.81 -1.22
C ARG A 37 -11.14 14.32 -1.08
N ASN A 38 -11.45 15.07 -2.15
CA ASN A 38 -11.34 16.53 -2.12
C ASN A 38 -12.31 17.16 -1.13
N LEU A 39 -13.52 16.60 -0.99
CA LEU A 39 -14.51 17.06 -0.02
C LEU A 39 -14.00 16.87 1.41
N ILE A 40 -13.41 15.70 1.69
CA ILE A 40 -12.84 15.40 3.01
C ILE A 40 -11.62 16.28 3.31
N ILE A 41 -10.68 16.41 2.37
CA ILE A 41 -9.49 17.26 2.57
C ILE A 41 -9.89 18.72 2.81
N ASN A 42 -10.84 19.25 2.03
CA ASN A 42 -11.32 20.62 2.24
C ASN A 42 -12.07 20.80 3.56
N ARG A 43 -12.70 19.75 4.09
CA ARG A 43 -13.44 19.81 5.36
C ARG A 43 -12.51 19.75 6.57
N PHE A 44 -11.44 18.97 6.49
CA PHE A 44 -10.48 18.80 7.59
C PHE A 44 -9.31 19.78 7.52
N GLU A 45 -9.06 20.41 6.37
CA GLU A 45 -8.00 21.40 6.17
C GLU A 45 -6.65 20.92 6.76
N ASN A 46 -6.11 21.65 7.75
CA ASN A 46 -4.83 21.39 8.40
C ASN A 46 -4.98 20.77 9.79
N ILE A 47 -6.04 20.00 10.04
CA ILE A 47 -6.27 19.32 11.32
C ILE A 47 -5.22 18.23 11.55
N LYS A 48 -4.60 18.22 12.74
CA LYS A 48 -3.61 17.23 13.19
C LYS A 48 -4.21 16.03 13.94
N ASP A 49 -5.51 15.74 13.72
CA ASP A 49 -6.19 14.64 14.41
C ASP A 49 -5.60 13.27 14.00
N ILE A 50 -5.32 12.43 14.99
CA ILE A 50 -4.63 11.15 14.81
C ILE A 50 -5.47 10.18 13.97
N GLU A 51 -6.78 10.08 14.23
CA GLU A 51 -7.64 9.17 13.47
C GLU A 51 -7.76 9.64 12.02
N TYR A 52 -7.94 10.94 11.80
CA TYR A 52 -7.96 11.54 10.48
C TYR A 52 -6.67 11.25 9.71
N LEU A 53 -5.51 11.59 10.27
CA LEU A 53 -4.22 11.41 9.61
C LEU A 53 -3.90 9.94 9.35
N THR A 54 -4.27 9.04 10.26
CA THR A 54 -4.15 7.59 10.07
C THR A 54 -4.97 7.12 8.86
N MET A 55 -6.21 7.62 8.73
CA MET A 55 -7.07 7.29 7.60
C MET A 55 -6.57 7.89 6.28
N ILE A 56 -6.04 9.12 6.30
CA ILE A 56 -5.41 9.73 5.12
C ILE A 56 -4.19 8.93 4.68
N ASP A 57 -3.26 8.58 5.57
CA ASP A 57 -2.11 7.75 5.21
C ASP A 57 -2.53 6.37 4.66
N LEU A 58 -3.56 5.76 5.24
CA LEU A 58 -4.08 4.49 4.72
C LEU A 58 -4.61 4.63 3.28
N LEU A 59 -5.42 5.67 3.01
CA LEU A 59 -6.16 5.83 1.77
C LEU A 59 -5.36 6.50 0.65
N ASP A 60 -4.49 7.45 0.96
CA ASP A 60 -3.66 8.19 0.00
C ASP A 60 -2.28 7.57 -0.23
N ASN A 61 -1.78 6.74 0.69
CA ASN A 61 -0.43 6.18 0.61
C ASN A 61 -0.45 4.66 0.55
N SER A 62 -0.90 3.99 1.61
CA SER A 62 -0.79 2.51 1.72
C SER A 62 -1.64 1.75 0.70
N LEU A 63 -2.88 2.19 0.48
CA LEU A 63 -3.83 1.58 -0.45
C LEU A 63 -3.38 1.67 -1.92
N PRO A 64 -3.10 2.87 -2.48
CA PRO A 64 -2.62 2.97 -3.86
C PRO A 64 -1.28 2.25 -4.04
N LEU A 65 -0.36 2.31 -3.08
CA LEU A 65 0.91 1.58 -3.18
C LEU A 65 0.67 0.07 -3.36
N THR A 66 -0.26 -0.50 -2.60
CA THR A 66 -0.62 -1.92 -2.70
C THR A 66 -1.23 -2.28 -4.06
N LEU A 67 -2.06 -1.40 -4.63
CA LEU A 67 -2.73 -1.63 -5.91
C LEU A 67 -1.80 -1.40 -7.12
N GLU A 68 -0.90 -0.44 -7.03
CA GLU A 68 -0.20 0.10 -8.19
C GLU A 68 1.21 -0.44 -8.35
N ILE A 69 1.94 -0.75 -7.26
CA ILE A 69 3.37 -1.03 -7.36
C ILE A 69 3.71 -2.14 -8.35
N TYR A 70 3.04 -3.28 -8.25
CA TYR A 70 3.27 -4.38 -9.19
C TYR A 70 2.49 -4.17 -10.48
N ALA A 71 1.17 -3.93 -10.36
CA ALA A 71 0.27 -3.97 -11.51
C ALA A 71 0.49 -2.83 -12.50
N LYS A 72 0.86 -1.63 -12.02
CA LYS A 72 1.05 -0.42 -12.81
C LYS A 72 2.52 -0.01 -12.93
N LEU A 73 3.29 0.02 -11.85
CA LEU A 73 4.64 0.59 -11.90
C LEU A 73 5.63 -0.43 -12.46
N PHE A 74 5.73 -1.60 -11.83
CA PHE A 74 6.63 -2.67 -12.24
C PHE A 74 6.28 -3.23 -13.62
N ARG A 75 5.03 -3.71 -13.83
CA ARG A 75 4.65 -4.38 -15.08
C ARG A 75 4.64 -3.50 -16.32
N TYR A 76 4.37 -2.20 -16.19
CA TYR A 76 4.48 -1.27 -17.33
C TYR A 76 5.88 -0.68 -17.49
N GLY A 77 6.83 -1.05 -16.62
CA GLY A 77 8.21 -0.59 -16.70
C GLY A 77 8.40 0.88 -16.32
N PHE A 78 7.52 1.45 -15.49
CA PHE A 78 7.71 2.82 -14.99
C PHE A 78 8.72 2.82 -13.84
N TYR A 79 10.00 2.90 -14.22
CA TYR A 79 11.15 2.75 -13.33
C TYR A 79 11.18 3.76 -12.18
N GLU A 80 11.06 5.05 -12.47
CA GLU A 80 11.14 6.11 -11.44
C GLU A 80 10.04 5.96 -10.39
N GLY A 81 8.78 5.77 -10.83
CA GLY A 81 7.68 5.53 -9.91
C GLY A 81 7.84 4.24 -9.10
N TYR A 82 8.43 3.19 -9.70
CA TYR A 82 8.74 1.96 -8.98
C TYR A 82 9.79 2.21 -7.89
N LEU A 83 10.88 2.91 -8.18
CA LEU A 83 11.90 3.28 -7.17
C LEU A 83 11.30 4.07 -6.00
N GLU A 84 10.53 5.12 -6.29
CA GLU A 84 9.83 5.89 -5.26
C GLU A 84 8.92 5.00 -4.40
N SER A 85 8.26 4.03 -5.04
CA SER A 85 7.38 3.08 -4.36
C SER A 85 8.15 2.10 -3.48
N ILE A 86 9.38 1.70 -3.85
CA ILE A 86 10.24 0.88 -3.00
C ILE A 86 10.60 1.65 -1.71
N VAL A 87 10.91 2.95 -1.81
CA VAL A 87 11.16 3.79 -0.62
C VAL A 87 9.92 3.85 0.27
N LYS A 88 8.72 4.03 -0.31
CA LYS A 88 7.46 4.01 0.45
C LYS A 88 7.20 2.66 1.11
N ILE A 89 7.44 1.55 0.41
CA ILE A 89 7.31 0.19 0.96
C ILE A 89 8.26 0.01 2.14
N TRP A 90 9.52 0.46 2.01
CA TRP A 90 10.46 0.41 3.10
C TRP A 90 9.93 1.14 4.35
N GLY A 91 9.43 2.38 4.17
CA GLY A 91 8.81 3.15 5.25
C GLY A 91 7.65 2.40 5.91
N LEU A 92 6.77 1.77 5.11
CA LEU A 92 5.67 0.95 5.63
C LEU A 92 6.17 -0.28 6.39
N PHE A 93 7.17 -0.99 5.89
CA PHE A 93 7.74 -2.17 6.55
C PHE A 93 8.43 -1.81 7.85
N GLN A 94 9.16 -0.70 7.88
CA GLN A 94 9.79 -0.20 9.09
C GLN A 94 8.74 0.16 10.15
N ARG A 95 7.73 0.94 9.76
CA ARG A 95 6.61 1.34 10.62
C ARG A 95 5.82 0.16 11.17
N LEU A 96 5.50 -0.82 10.32
CA LEU A 96 4.77 -2.02 10.71
C LEU A 96 5.66 -3.08 11.40
N GLN A 97 6.94 -2.77 11.65
CA GLN A 97 7.93 -3.66 12.26
C GLN A 97 8.02 -5.02 11.56
N ARG A 98 8.04 -5.00 10.22
CA ARG A 98 8.20 -6.19 9.37
C ARG A 98 9.68 -6.56 9.25
N HIS A 99 10.27 -7.06 10.33
CA HIS A 99 11.71 -7.35 10.41
C HIS A 99 12.23 -8.32 9.34
N ASN A 100 11.38 -9.22 8.82
CA ASN A 100 11.75 -10.15 7.76
C ASN A 100 11.80 -9.50 6.36
N TYR A 101 11.20 -8.32 6.20
CA TYR A 101 11.01 -7.67 4.91
C TYR A 101 11.63 -6.28 4.82
N ASN A 102 11.87 -5.60 5.95
CA ASN A 102 12.35 -4.21 5.96
C ASN A 102 13.76 -4.03 5.36
N LYS A 103 14.55 -5.10 5.21
CA LYS A 103 15.87 -5.05 4.56
C LYS A 103 15.81 -5.19 3.05
N ALA A 104 14.83 -5.90 2.49
CA ALA A 104 14.82 -6.22 1.06
C ALA A 104 14.71 -4.95 0.17
N PRO A 105 13.81 -3.98 0.47
CA PRO A 105 13.79 -2.70 -0.21
C PRO A 105 15.13 -1.94 -0.15
N LEU A 106 15.81 -1.98 1.00
CA LEU A 106 17.07 -1.27 1.21
C LEU A 106 18.21 -1.88 0.40
N ILE A 107 18.28 -3.22 0.34
CA ILE A 107 19.28 -3.93 -0.48
C ILE A 107 19.08 -3.55 -1.95
N PHE A 108 17.85 -3.62 -2.45
CA PHE A 108 17.56 -3.22 -3.82
C PHE A 108 17.94 -1.76 -4.11
N LEU A 109 17.57 -0.82 -3.23
CA LEU A 109 17.95 0.59 -3.38
C LEU A 109 19.46 0.79 -3.33
N SER A 110 20.15 0.09 -2.42
CA SER A 110 21.60 0.12 -2.30
C SER A 110 22.28 -0.33 -3.59
N ASP A 111 21.83 -1.45 -4.17
CA ASP A 111 22.38 -1.97 -5.43
C ASP A 111 22.12 -1.01 -6.58
N VAL A 112 20.89 -0.49 -6.70
CA VAL A 112 20.53 0.52 -7.71
C VAL A 112 21.41 1.76 -7.59
N PHE A 113 21.61 2.30 -6.39
CA PHE A 113 22.45 3.48 -6.18
C PHE A 113 23.91 3.19 -6.49
N TYR A 114 24.43 2.04 -6.07
CA TYR A 114 25.78 1.61 -6.38
C TYR A 114 25.99 1.50 -7.91
N TRP A 115 25.08 0.84 -8.63
CA TRP A 115 25.17 0.73 -10.09
C TRP A 115 25.04 2.08 -10.80
N THR A 116 24.20 2.97 -10.27
CA THR A 116 24.03 4.32 -10.81
C THR A 116 25.32 5.13 -10.66
N LEU A 117 25.95 5.10 -9.48
CA LEU A 117 27.19 5.83 -9.19
C LEU A 117 28.39 5.33 -10.00
N ASN A 118 28.40 4.04 -10.35
CA ASN A 118 29.49 3.42 -11.11
C ASN A 118 29.17 3.29 -12.61
N GLU A 119 28.10 3.91 -13.09
CA GLU A 119 27.67 3.85 -14.50
C GLU A 119 27.57 2.40 -15.04
N HIS A 120 27.15 1.47 -14.18
CA HIS A 120 27.11 0.06 -14.54
C HIS A 120 25.98 -0.20 -15.56
N PRO A 121 26.22 -0.92 -16.69
CA PRO A 121 25.24 -1.09 -17.77
C PRO A 121 23.88 -1.67 -17.36
N ILE A 122 23.84 -2.39 -16.23
CA ILE A 122 22.58 -2.92 -15.67
C ILE A 122 21.56 -1.82 -15.36
N ILE A 123 21.99 -0.58 -15.10
CA ILE A 123 21.07 0.52 -14.80
C ILE A 123 20.19 0.85 -16.01
N ASP A 124 20.76 0.79 -17.22
CA ASP A 124 20.03 1.02 -18.46
C ASP A 124 19.07 -0.15 -18.73
N ILE A 125 19.48 -1.38 -18.38
CA ILE A 125 18.59 -2.55 -18.48
C ILE A 125 17.42 -2.40 -17.51
N LEU A 126 17.65 -2.01 -16.26
CA LEU A 126 16.60 -1.80 -15.27
C LEU A 126 15.64 -0.66 -15.69
N LYS A 127 16.18 0.46 -16.17
CA LYS A 127 15.37 1.61 -16.62
C LYS A 127 14.48 1.27 -17.81
N ASN A 128 15.02 0.55 -18.79
CA ASN A 128 14.32 0.27 -20.04
C ASN A 128 13.50 -1.02 -20.01
N TYR A 129 13.85 -1.97 -19.13
CA TYR A 129 13.32 -3.32 -19.14
C TYR A 129 13.00 -3.88 -17.75
N LEU A 130 12.62 -3.02 -16.80
CA LEU A 130 12.20 -3.42 -15.45
C LEU A 130 11.29 -4.67 -15.40
N PRO A 131 10.24 -4.82 -16.25
CA PRO A 131 9.35 -5.98 -16.16
C PRO A 131 10.01 -7.34 -16.45
N ILE A 132 11.22 -7.35 -17.04
CA ILE A 132 11.97 -8.59 -17.32
C ILE A 132 12.43 -9.26 -16.01
N PHE A 133 12.67 -8.48 -14.96
CA PHE A 133 13.12 -8.96 -13.64
C PHE A 133 11.97 -9.52 -12.81
N ASN A 134 11.22 -10.46 -13.38
CA ASN A 134 10.02 -11.04 -12.79
C ASN A 134 10.17 -12.55 -12.53
N ASP A 135 10.08 -12.94 -11.26
CA ASP A 135 10.14 -14.35 -10.86
C ASP A 135 8.89 -15.16 -11.22
N TYR A 136 7.81 -14.52 -11.68
CA TYR A 136 6.55 -15.19 -12.03
C TYR A 136 6.75 -16.36 -13.02
N PHE A 137 7.65 -16.20 -13.98
CA PHE A 137 7.99 -17.27 -14.92
C PHE A 137 8.64 -18.46 -14.24
N VAL A 138 9.57 -18.20 -13.31
CA VAL A 138 10.28 -19.20 -12.52
C VAL A 138 9.32 -19.92 -11.57
N GLU A 139 8.49 -19.17 -10.84
CA GLU A 139 7.48 -19.72 -9.93
C GLU A 139 6.46 -20.59 -10.64
N ASN A 140 5.97 -20.14 -11.80
CA ASN A 140 5.05 -20.93 -12.62
C ASN A 140 5.72 -22.20 -13.15
N PHE A 141 6.97 -22.10 -13.63
CA PHE A 141 7.72 -23.26 -14.11
C PHE A 141 7.88 -24.30 -13.00
N HIS A 142 8.30 -23.88 -11.80
CA HIS A 142 8.42 -24.78 -10.65
C HIS A 142 7.06 -25.36 -10.21
N SER A 143 5.97 -24.59 -10.32
CA SER A 143 4.63 -25.07 -9.97
C SER A 143 4.14 -26.12 -10.96
N SER A 144 4.36 -25.91 -12.26
CA SER A 144 4.08 -26.89 -13.32
C SER A 144 4.89 -28.16 -13.15
N LEU A 145 6.19 -28.01 -12.86
CA LEU A 145 7.07 -29.16 -12.63
C LEU A 145 6.56 -29.97 -11.44
N ARG A 146 6.29 -29.34 -10.29
CA ARG A 146 5.75 -30.00 -9.10
C ARG A 146 4.41 -30.69 -9.34
N TYR A 147 3.54 -30.12 -10.17
CA TYR A 147 2.26 -30.74 -10.53
C TYR A 147 2.44 -32.03 -11.36
N GLN A 148 3.48 -32.07 -12.19
CA GLN A 148 3.75 -33.18 -13.11
C GLN A 148 4.74 -34.22 -12.57
N THR A 149 5.24 -34.02 -11.34
CA THR A 149 6.19 -34.92 -10.67
C THR A 149 5.64 -35.36 -9.31
N VAL A 150 6.04 -36.55 -8.88
CA VAL A 150 5.78 -37.11 -7.56
C VAL A 150 7.10 -37.43 -6.86
N GLU A 151 7.11 -37.59 -5.54
CA GLU A 151 8.33 -37.85 -4.76
C GLU A 151 9.12 -39.09 -5.22
N SER A 152 8.45 -40.08 -5.83
CA SER A 152 9.09 -41.29 -6.34
C SER A 152 9.75 -41.13 -7.71
N ASN A 153 9.66 -39.96 -8.37
CA ASN A 153 10.32 -39.74 -9.64
C ASN A 153 11.85 -39.67 -9.48
N SER A 154 12.58 -40.33 -10.38
CA SER A 154 14.04 -40.21 -10.43
C SER A 154 14.49 -38.89 -11.06
N ASP A 155 15.73 -38.48 -10.80
CA ASP A 155 16.32 -37.25 -11.34
C ASP A 155 16.16 -37.15 -12.86
N ASN A 156 16.40 -38.25 -13.59
CA ASN A 156 16.24 -38.29 -15.05
C ASN A 156 14.79 -38.05 -15.49
N GLN A 157 13.81 -38.54 -14.74
CA GLN A 157 12.39 -38.30 -15.05
C GLN A 157 12.01 -36.84 -14.80
N ILE A 158 12.49 -36.25 -13.71
CA ILE A 158 12.28 -34.83 -13.40
C ILE A 158 12.91 -33.95 -14.48
N ILE A 159 14.15 -34.24 -14.88
CA ILE A 159 14.85 -33.52 -15.96
C ILE A 159 14.09 -33.61 -17.29
N GLN A 160 13.58 -34.79 -17.65
CA GLN A 160 12.78 -34.95 -18.87
C GLN A 160 11.48 -34.14 -18.81
N LYS A 161 10.78 -34.14 -17.67
CA LYS A 161 9.57 -33.31 -17.48
C LYS A 161 9.88 -31.81 -17.57
N ALA A 162 10.97 -31.36 -16.96
CA ALA A 162 11.41 -29.97 -17.06
C ALA A 162 11.70 -29.56 -18.51
N LYS A 163 12.37 -30.41 -19.30
CA LYS A 163 12.63 -30.17 -20.74
C LYS A 163 11.34 -30.07 -21.55
N ILE A 164 10.36 -30.95 -21.30
CA ILE A 164 9.07 -30.92 -21.98
C ILE A 164 8.36 -29.59 -21.70
N ILE A 165 8.29 -29.17 -20.43
CA ILE A 165 7.69 -27.89 -20.03
C ILE A 165 8.40 -26.71 -20.71
N ASP A 166 9.73 -26.73 -20.80
CA ASP A 166 10.51 -25.66 -21.42
C ASP A 166 10.31 -25.58 -22.95
N ILE A 167 10.15 -26.73 -23.62
CA ILE A 167 9.83 -26.79 -25.05
C ILE A 167 8.41 -26.26 -25.30
N GLU A 168 7.45 -26.69 -24.48
CA GLU A 168 6.03 -26.32 -24.62
C GLU A 168 5.76 -24.87 -24.23
N ARG A 169 6.64 -24.18 -23.49
CA ARG A 169 6.40 -22.81 -22.99
C ARG A 169 6.07 -21.77 -24.07
N ASN A 170 6.53 -22.00 -25.29
CA ASN A 170 6.29 -21.11 -26.43
C ASN A 170 5.01 -21.45 -27.20
N ASP A 171 4.41 -22.61 -26.94
CA ASP A 171 3.11 -23.00 -27.47
C ASP A 171 2.01 -22.11 -26.88
N LYS A 172 1.08 -21.66 -27.74
CA LYS A 172 -0.13 -20.96 -27.31
C LYS A 172 -0.96 -21.82 -26.37
N GLY A 173 -1.06 -23.12 -26.59
CA GLY A 173 -1.83 -24.03 -25.74
C GLY A 173 -1.28 -24.13 -24.32
N PHE A 174 0.05 -24.19 -24.18
CA PHE A 174 0.71 -24.12 -22.88
C PHE A 174 0.42 -22.78 -22.21
N LYS A 175 0.64 -21.65 -22.90
CA LYS A 175 0.35 -20.30 -22.35
C LYS A 175 -1.10 -20.18 -21.89
N GLU A 176 -2.06 -20.69 -22.65
CA GLU A 176 -3.48 -20.66 -22.34
C GLU A 176 -3.86 -21.50 -21.12
N ALA A 177 -3.17 -22.62 -20.86
CA ALA A 177 -3.37 -23.42 -19.64
C ALA A 177 -3.01 -22.65 -18.36
N PHE A 178 -2.15 -21.63 -18.45
CA PHE A 178 -1.78 -20.74 -17.34
C PHE A 178 -2.58 -19.42 -17.30
N ILE A 179 -3.39 -19.13 -18.33
CA ILE A 179 -4.30 -17.99 -18.31
C ILE A 179 -5.53 -18.36 -17.48
N ASN A 180 -5.75 -17.67 -16.37
CA ASN A 180 -6.86 -17.92 -15.46
C ASN A 180 -8.20 -17.51 -16.11
N THR A 181 -8.86 -18.44 -16.81
CA THR A 181 -10.11 -18.23 -17.58
C THR A 181 -11.35 -17.96 -16.74
N ARG A 182 -11.29 -18.10 -15.41
CA ARG A 182 -12.45 -17.92 -14.53
C ARG A 182 -12.76 -16.43 -14.29
N ASN A 183 -13.04 -15.63 -15.30
CA ASN A 183 -13.53 -14.26 -15.09
C ASN A 183 -15.03 -14.28 -14.78
N THR A 184 -15.39 -14.23 -13.49
CA THR A 184 -16.74 -13.83 -13.10
C THR A 184 -16.88 -12.34 -13.37
N ASN A 185 -17.43 -11.98 -14.54
CA ASN A 185 -17.63 -10.59 -14.92
C ASN A 185 -18.70 -9.95 -14.02
N ILE A 186 -18.27 -9.14 -13.05
CA ILE A 186 -19.18 -8.23 -12.35
C ILE A 186 -19.56 -7.14 -13.35
N SER A 187 -20.87 -6.88 -13.53
CA SER A 187 -21.32 -5.85 -14.46
C SER A 187 -20.80 -4.47 -14.04
N LYS A 188 -20.47 -3.63 -15.02
CA LYS A 188 -19.98 -2.25 -14.79
C LYS A 188 -20.94 -1.43 -13.92
N VAL A 189 -22.25 -1.57 -14.16
CA VAL A 189 -23.30 -0.90 -13.37
C VAL A 189 -23.24 -1.31 -11.89
N LYS A 190 -23.03 -2.61 -11.63
CA LYS A 190 -22.88 -3.13 -10.26
C LYS A 190 -21.61 -2.61 -9.59
N LEU A 191 -20.49 -2.52 -10.31
CA LEU A 191 -19.25 -1.94 -9.79
C LEU A 191 -19.44 -0.47 -9.39
N ILE A 192 -20.06 0.35 -10.25
CA ILE A 192 -20.35 1.77 -9.96
C ILE A 192 -21.25 1.89 -8.72
N SER A 193 -22.27 1.03 -8.59
CA SER A 193 -23.15 1.02 -7.42
C SER A 193 -22.38 0.67 -6.13
N LEU A 194 -21.52 -0.34 -6.18
CA LEU A 194 -20.68 -0.73 -5.04
C LEU A 194 -19.67 0.36 -4.68
N GLU A 195 -19.07 1.02 -5.67
CA GLU A 195 -18.16 2.14 -5.49
C GLU A 195 -18.84 3.30 -4.75
N LYS A 196 -20.04 3.72 -5.20
CA LYS A 196 -20.84 4.75 -4.51
C LYS A 196 -21.20 4.35 -3.08
N LYS A 197 -21.49 3.07 -2.85
CA LYS A 197 -21.75 2.53 -1.51
C LYS A 197 -20.53 2.67 -0.60
N VAL A 198 -19.32 2.41 -1.11
CA VAL A 198 -18.08 2.63 -0.35
C VAL A 198 -17.84 4.12 -0.11
N SER A 199 -18.08 5.00 -1.09
CA SER A 199 -18.00 6.45 -0.88
C SER A 199 -18.88 6.93 0.26
N LEU A 200 -20.15 6.48 0.31
CA LEU A 200 -21.07 6.82 1.40
C LEU A 200 -20.60 6.27 2.76
N PHE A 201 -20.07 5.04 2.78
CA PHE A 201 -19.49 4.47 3.99
C PHE A 201 -18.30 5.29 4.49
N LEU A 202 -17.37 5.66 3.61
CA LEU A 202 -16.20 6.46 3.99
C LEU A 202 -16.61 7.86 4.46
N LEU A 203 -17.60 8.50 3.81
CA LEU A 203 -18.17 9.77 4.30
C LEU A 203 -18.70 9.64 5.72
N SER A 204 -19.49 8.61 6.01
CA SER A 204 -20.01 8.37 7.36
C SER A 204 -18.89 8.08 8.38
N LEU A 205 -17.81 7.43 7.95
CA LEU A 205 -16.64 7.21 8.81
C LEU A 205 -15.94 8.52 9.14
N PHE A 206 -15.66 9.37 8.14
CA PHE A 206 -15.05 10.69 8.36
C PHE A 206 -15.95 11.63 9.15
N ASP A 207 -17.26 11.55 9.00
CA ASP A 207 -18.21 12.31 9.83
C ASP A 207 -18.06 11.94 11.32
N LYS A 208 -17.93 10.64 11.63
CA LYS A 208 -17.64 10.18 13.00
C LYS A 208 -16.28 10.68 13.52
N ILE A 209 -15.25 10.64 12.67
CA ILE A 209 -13.92 11.19 13.00
C ILE A 209 -14.03 12.67 13.32
N TYR A 210 -14.75 13.44 12.51
CA TYR A 210 -14.94 14.87 12.70
C TYR A 210 -15.56 15.19 14.07
N TYR A 211 -16.60 14.47 14.49
CA TYR A 211 -17.20 14.66 15.82
C TYR A 211 -16.34 14.17 17.00
N ASN A 212 -15.27 13.43 16.73
CA ASN A 212 -14.35 12.91 17.73
C ASN A 212 -12.94 13.51 17.65
N ILE A 213 -12.76 14.60 16.89
CA ILE A 213 -11.49 15.33 16.83
C ILE A 213 -10.99 15.62 18.25
N GLY A 214 -9.72 15.29 18.50
CA GLY A 214 -9.05 15.52 19.78
C GLY A 214 -9.51 14.60 20.92
N LYS A 215 -10.34 13.59 20.65
CA LYS A 215 -10.78 12.61 21.65
C LYS A 215 -9.98 11.31 21.65
N THR A 216 -9.02 11.16 20.73
CA THR A 216 -8.09 10.01 20.72
C THR A 216 -7.32 9.99 22.03
N LYS A 217 -7.25 8.83 22.69
CA LYS A 217 -6.50 8.69 23.94
C LYS A 217 -5.23 7.90 23.71
N ASN A 218 -4.11 8.44 24.17
CA ASN A 218 -2.88 7.67 24.32
C ASN A 218 -2.93 6.93 25.67
N ASN A 219 -3.03 5.60 25.61
CA ASN A 219 -3.15 4.76 26.81
C ASN A 219 -1.79 4.41 27.43
N GLY A 220 -0.70 4.96 26.89
CA GLY A 220 0.66 4.51 27.18
C GLY A 220 1.01 3.20 26.45
N ASN A 221 2.25 2.74 26.60
CA ASN A 221 2.74 1.48 26.04
C ASN A 221 2.49 1.33 24.52
N GLU A 222 2.71 2.39 23.74
CA GLU A 222 2.54 2.38 22.28
C GLU A 222 1.11 2.04 21.82
N THR A 223 0.07 2.39 22.59
CA THR A 223 -1.33 2.10 22.24
C THR A 223 -2.22 3.34 22.28
N PHE A 224 -3.17 3.38 21.35
CA PHE A 224 -4.11 4.47 21.16
C PHE A 224 -5.53 3.92 21.12
N GLU A 225 -6.46 4.60 21.77
CA GLU A 225 -7.89 4.32 21.69
C GLU A 225 -8.52 5.24 20.65
N PHE A 226 -9.19 4.65 19.65
CA PHE A 226 -9.85 5.37 18.55
C PHE A 226 -11.38 5.42 18.78
N PRO A 227 -11.91 6.53 19.33
CA PRO A 227 -13.34 6.74 19.51
C PRO A 227 -14.22 6.43 18.30
N SER A 228 -13.81 6.87 17.10
CA SER A 228 -14.66 6.71 15.89
C SER A 228 -14.75 5.27 15.40
N PHE A 229 -13.90 4.40 15.95
CA PHE A 229 -13.82 2.98 15.63
C PHE A 229 -14.35 2.12 16.78
N ASN A 230 -15.38 2.60 17.50
CA ASN A 230 -15.98 1.95 18.67
C ASN A 230 -14.95 1.74 19.79
N ASN A 231 -14.17 2.77 20.11
CA ASN A 231 -13.14 2.74 21.15
C ASN A 231 -12.12 1.61 20.94
N ARG A 232 -11.81 1.31 19.67
CA ARG A 232 -10.85 0.26 19.35
C ARG A 232 -9.47 0.67 19.79
N ILE A 233 -8.80 -0.20 20.54
CA ILE A 233 -7.40 -0.04 20.89
C ILE A 233 -6.54 -0.50 19.72
N VAL A 234 -5.65 0.38 19.26
CA VAL A 234 -4.70 0.13 18.18
C VAL A 234 -3.27 0.36 18.66
N ASN A 235 -2.33 -0.36 18.07
CA ASN A 235 -0.91 -0.17 18.36
C ASN A 235 -0.35 0.97 17.50
N MET A 236 0.60 1.73 18.03
CA MET A 236 1.27 2.88 17.39
C MET A 236 1.77 2.60 15.97
N LYS A 237 2.11 1.34 15.64
CA LYS A 237 2.52 0.90 14.30
C LYS A 237 1.47 1.18 13.19
N VAL A 238 0.20 1.36 13.55
CA VAL A 238 -0.84 1.70 12.56
C VAL A 238 -0.94 3.20 12.27
N LEU A 239 -0.37 4.04 13.13
CA LEU A 239 -0.38 5.50 12.97
C LEU A 239 0.55 5.91 11.82
N PRO A 240 0.50 7.18 11.37
CA PRO A 240 1.47 7.70 10.43
C PRO A 240 2.92 7.58 10.91
N LEU A 241 3.86 7.62 9.97
CA LEU A 241 5.27 7.28 10.21
C LEU A 241 5.91 8.03 11.39
N ALA A 242 5.58 9.32 11.59
CA ALA A 242 6.24 10.14 12.61
C ALA A 242 6.04 9.62 14.03
N TRP A 243 4.90 8.99 14.32
CA TRP A 243 4.66 8.39 15.63
C TRP A 243 5.65 7.25 15.92
N SER A 244 6.16 6.55 14.90
CA SER A 244 7.19 5.52 15.11
C SER A 244 8.63 6.06 15.23
N THR A 245 8.81 7.38 15.36
CA THR A 245 10.13 8.03 15.46
C THR A 245 10.36 8.61 16.86
N SER A 246 11.60 9.01 17.16
CA SER A 246 11.93 9.70 18.43
C SER A 246 11.28 11.09 18.55
N ASN A 247 10.84 11.67 17.44
CA ASN A 247 10.32 13.03 17.35
C ASN A 247 8.87 13.01 16.82
N PRO A 248 7.90 12.53 17.62
CA PRO A 248 6.49 12.49 17.20
C PRO A 248 5.93 13.90 16.99
N PRO A 249 4.87 14.07 16.17
CA PRO A 249 4.24 15.36 15.96
C PRO A 249 3.65 15.90 17.27
N ALA A 250 3.83 17.18 17.56
CA ALA A 250 3.23 17.80 18.73
C ALA A 250 1.76 18.13 18.45
N GLU A 251 0.84 17.72 19.33
CA GLU A 251 -0.60 17.92 19.16
C GLU A 251 -1.01 19.41 19.25
N ASP A 252 -0.28 20.18 20.06
CA ASP A 252 -0.55 21.57 20.40
C ASP A 252 0.25 22.59 19.57
N LYS A 253 1.23 22.14 18.79
CA LYS A 253 2.07 23.02 17.96
C LYS A 253 1.56 23.13 16.53
N PHE A 254 1.49 24.38 16.05
CA PHE A 254 1.21 24.69 14.64
C PHE A 254 2.39 24.38 13.72
N CYS A 255 3.63 24.37 14.24
CA CYS A 255 4.84 24.02 13.51
C CYS A 255 5.77 23.14 14.36
N ASP A 256 6.20 22.03 13.78
CA ASP A 256 7.12 21.04 14.37
C ASP A 256 8.60 21.34 14.02
N ALA A 257 8.92 22.49 13.40
CA ALA A 257 10.30 22.90 13.18
C ALA A 257 10.94 23.40 14.49
N GLU A 258 12.14 22.91 14.80
CA GLU A 258 12.85 23.16 16.06
C GLU A 258 13.04 24.66 16.38
N ASN A 259 13.29 25.49 15.36
CA ASN A 259 13.58 26.93 15.52
C ASN A 259 12.44 27.82 15.00
N CYS A 260 11.19 27.34 15.05
CA CYS A 260 10.06 28.14 14.60
C CYS A 260 9.68 29.24 15.61
N ASN A 261 9.91 30.50 15.25
CA ASN A 261 9.50 31.67 16.03
C ASN A 261 8.23 32.36 15.49
N ILE A 262 7.59 31.78 14.47
CA ILE A 262 6.38 32.34 13.87
C ILE A 262 5.19 31.99 14.76
N THR A 263 4.54 33.01 15.31
CA THR A 263 3.35 32.86 16.17
C THR A 263 2.03 33.07 15.43
N ASP A 264 2.06 33.69 14.24
CA ASP A 264 0.89 34.30 13.60
C ASP A 264 0.61 33.85 12.16
N SER A 265 1.06 32.66 11.76
CA SER A 265 0.69 32.14 10.43
C SER A 265 -0.52 31.22 10.50
N LEU A 266 -1.61 31.65 9.85
CA LEU A 266 -2.82 30.85 9.62
C LEU A 266 -2.59 29.72 8.59
N SER A 267 -1.43 29.63 7.96
CA SER A 267 -1.14 28.66 6.90
C SER A 267 0.00 27.71 7.27
N ASN A 268 -0.29 26.75 8.14
CA ASN A 268 0.53 25.55 8.25
C ASN A 268 0.19 24.55 7.12
N ILE A 269 1.09 23.61 6.88
CA ILE A 269 0.90 22.43 6.03
C ILE A 269 1.09 21.23 6.95
N VAL A 270 0.12 20.33 6.98
CA VAL A 270 0.27 19.03 7.65
C VAL A 270 0.73 18.00 6.63
N LEU A 271 1.90 17.40 6.89
CA LEU A 271 2.44 16.33 6.08
C LEU A 271 1.75 15.00 6.42
N ILE A 272 1.82 14.03 5.50
CA ILE A 272 1.22 12.70 5.70
C ILE A 272 1.81 11.99 6.94
N CYS A 273 3.04 12.29 7.33
CA CYS A 273 3.63 11.76 8.56
C CYS A 273 2.99 12.34 9.85
N GLY A 274 2.18 13.40 9.74
CA GLY A 274 1.48 14.07 10.84
C GLY A 274 2.16 15.33 11.36
N HIS A 275 3.43 15.55 10.99
CA HIS A 275 4.10 16.82 11.31
C HIS A 275 3.46 17.97 10.56
N SER A 276 3.32 19.11 11.23
CA SER A 276 2.86 20.35 10.65
C SER A 276 4.00 21.35 10.56
N TYR A 277 4.03 22.14 9.49
CA TYR A 277 5.03 23.18 9.31
C TYR A 277 4.42 24.42 8.71
N HIS A 278 4.91 25.60 9.10
CA HIS A 278 4.65 26.80 8.32
C HIS A 278 5.29 26.66 6.93
N LYS A 279 4.68 27.29 5.92
CA LYS A 279 5.19 27.24 4.54
C LYS A 279 6.63 27.75 4.47
N GLU A 280 6.92 28.80 5.22
CA GLU A 280 8.24 29.42 5.37
C GLU A 280 9.25 28.49 6.05
N CYS A 281 8.80 27.68 7.01
CA CYS A 281 9.67 26.71 7.68
C CYS A 281 10.02 25.52 6.78
N LEU A 282 9.21 25.21 5.77
CA LEU A 282 9.51 24.18 4.78
C LEU A 282 10.44 24.68 3.67
N THR A 283 10.39 25.96 3.32
CA THR A 283 11.25 26.53 2.29
C THR A 283 12.67 26.83 2.79
N ILE A 284 12.87 26.94 4.10
CA ILE A 284 14.21 26.97 4.70
C ILE A 284 14.77 25.54 4.76
N LYS A 285 15.18 25.01 3.60
CA LYS A 285 16.25 24.01 3.41
C LYS A 285 16.33 23.64 1.92
N GLY A 286 17.12 24.44 1.20
CA GLY A 286 17.94 24.05 0.06
C GLY A 286 19.33 24.56 0.32
#